data_AF-A4GJG1-F1
#
_entry.id   AF-A4GJG1-F1
#
_cell.length_a   1.000
_cell.length_b   1.000
_cell.length_c   1.000
_cell.angle_alpha   90.00
_cell.angle_beta   90.00
_cell.angle_gamma   90.00
#
_symmetry.space_group_name_H-M   'P 1'
#
loop_
_entity.id
_entity.type
_entity.pdbx_description
1 polymer ?
#
loop_
_entity_poly.entity_id
_entity_poly.type
_entity_poly.pdbx_seq_one_letter_code
_entity_poly.pdbx_strand_id
1 'polypeptide(L)'
;MKYLLTTIAVISFSVFADDHKSLPKPSECMGKPANYYVAKLTKNGTIEGVLNASSLHEAFYKNRGYKVEVVPSIQYLRNEDGVPSEEVFRLSTHVIFPDSETASNWRARERTQKDKNEYDFYVNEYNKNSEVTTSRFLCILN
;
A
#
# COMPACT_ATOMS: atom_id res chain seq x y z
N MET A 1 63.19 -26.77 -1.88
CA MET A 1 62.52 -25.78 -1.01
C MET A 1 61.14 -25.51 -1.59
N LYS A 2 60.09 -25.88 -0.84
CA LYS A 2 58.68 -25.67 -1.18
C LYS A 2 58.38 -24.18 -1.14
N TYR A 3 57.90 -23.62 -2.24
CA TYR A 3 57.38 -22.25 -2.28
C TYR A 3 56.07 -22.19 -1.49
N LEU A 4 56.12 -21.56 -0.33
CA LEU A 4 54.96 -21.28 0.51
C LEU A 4 54.23 -20.08 -0.10
N LEU A 5 53.23 -20.34 -0.94
CA LEU A 5 52.30 -19.32 -1.44
C LEU A 5 51.41 -18.87 -0.28
N THR A 6 51.69 -17.68 0.27
CA THR A 6 50.85 -17.00 1.23
C THR A 6 49.61 -16.42 0.53
N THR A 7 48.47 -17.10 0.66
CA THR A 7 47.16 -16.57 0.28
C THR A 7 46.66 -15.61 1.35
N ILE A 8 46.64 -14.31 1.05
CA ILE A 8 45.96 -13.29 1.86
C ILE A 8 44.46 -13.41 1.58
N ALA A 9 43.72 -13.96 2.53
CA ALA A 9 42.25 -13.94 2.52
C ALA A 9 41.77 -12.54 2.95
N VAL A 10 41.27 -11.75 2.00
CA VAL A 10 40.56 -10.51 2.30
C VAL A 10 39.15 -10.88 2.73
N ILE A 11 38.94 -10.97 4.05
CA ILE A 11 37.60 -11.11 4.63
C ILE A 11 36.96 -9.72 4.60
N SER A 12 36.19 -9.43 3.54
CA SER A 12 35.30 -8.28 3.53
C SER A 12 34.16 -8.56 4.51
N PHE A 13 34.28 -8.05 5.73
CA PHE A 13 33.17 -7.97 6.68
C PHE A 13 32.15 -6.97 6.15
N SER A 14 31.13 -7.47 5.45
CA SER A 14 29.89 -6.75 5.21
C SER A 14 29.21 -6.55 6.56
N VAL A 15 29.53 -5.47 7.26
CA VAL A 15 28.74 -5.04 8.41
C VAL A 15 27.42 -4.55 7.84
N PHE A 16 26.45 -5.45 7.70
CA PHE A 16 25.07 -5.06 7.51
C PHE A 16 24.68 -4.35 8.80
N ALA A 17 24.76 -3.02 8.79
CA ALA A 17 24.14 -2.21 9.81
C ALA A 17 22.63 -2.49 9.71
N ASP A 18 22.12 -3.24 10.68
CA ASP A 18 20.71 -3.58 10.82
C ASP A 18 20.02 -2.39 11.50
N ASP A 19 19.96 -1.27 10.77
CA ASP A 19 19.50 0.06 11.23
C ASP A 19 18.03 0.05 11.69
N HIS A 20 17.33 -1.07 11.46
CA HIS A 20 15.91 -1.23 11.70
C HIS A 20 15.58 -1.90 13.04
N LYS A 21 16.58 -2.32 13.83
CA LYS A 21 16.38 -3.07 15.09
C LYS A 21 15.63 -2.33 16.20
N SER A 22 15.22 -1.09 15.99
CA SER A 22 14.49 -0.26 16.97
C SER A 22 13.33 0.54 16.38
N LEU A 23 12.92 0.26 15.13
CA LEU A 23 11.80 0.97 14.53
C LEU A 23 10.45 0.51 15.10
N PRO A 24 9.47 1.43 15.28
CA PRO A 24 8.13 1.09 15.73
C PRO A 24 7.47 0.03 14.83
N LYS A 25 6.83 -0.94 15.46
CA LYS A 25 6.09 -2.00 14.76
C LYS A 25 4.71 -1.49 14.31
N PRO A 26 4.09 -2.09 13.28
CA PRO A 26 2.71 -1.79 12.92
C PRO A 26 1.70 -1.94 14.07
N SER A 27 1.96 -2.85 15.01
CA SER A 27 1.15 -3.03 16.23
C SER A 27 1.25 -1.87 17.21
N GLU A 28 2.27 -1.04 17.08
CA GLU A 28 2.55 0.13 17.91
C GLU A 28 2.07 1.42 17.22
N CYS A 29 1.26 1.31 16.16
CA CYS A 29 0.71 2.46 15.46
C CYS A 29 -0.17 3.29 16.41
N MET A 30 0.32 4.49 16.76
CA MET A 30 -0.39 5.49 17.57
C MET A 30 -1.32 6.38 16.75
N GLY A 31 -1.26 6.29 15.42
CA GLY A 31 -2.08 7.05 14.48
C GLY A 31 -3.20 6.20 13.87
N LYS A 32 -3.62 6.57 12.65
CA LYS A 32 -4.62 5.81 11.89
C LYS A 32 -3.94 4.72 11.05
N PRO A 33 -4.23 3.43 11.28
CA PRO A 33 -3.69 2.37 10.45
C PRO A 33 -4.34 2.39 9.06
N ALA A 34 -3.53 2.26 8.01
CA ALA A 34 -4.02 2.30 6.64
C ALA A 34 -3.34 1.29 5.73
N ASN A 35 -4.09 0.73 4.79
CA ASN A 35 -3.50 0.04 3.64
C ASN A 35 -3.27 1.06 2.53
N TYR A 36 -2.09 1.03 1.92
CA TYR A 36 -1.72 1.92 0.83
C TYR A 36 -1.38 1.10 -0.40
N TYR A 37 -2.11 1.35 -1.48
CA TYR A 37 -1.92 0.68 -2.76
C TYR A 37 -1.45 1.69 -3.79
N VAL A 38 -0.36 1.39 -4.48
CA VAL A 38 0.14 2.16 -5.61
C VAL A 38 -0.16 1.40 -6.88
N ALA A 39 -0.75 2.07 -7.85
CA ALA A 39 -1.16 1.46 -9.11
C ALA A 39 -0.72 2.33 -10.29
N LYS A 40 -0.67 1.70 -11.47
CA LYS A 40 -0.63 2.38 -12.76
C LYS A 40 -1.98 2.21 -13.45
N LEU A 41 -2.38 3.13 -14.30
CA LEU A 41 -3.53 2.93 -15.17
C LEU A 41 -3.27 1.75 -16.12
N THR A 42 -4.30 0.96 -16.40
CA THR A 42 -4.25 0.00 -17.50
C THR A 42 -4.35 0.74 -18.83
N LYS A 43 -4.06 0.06 -19.95
CA LYS A 43 -4.16 0.65 -21.29
C LYS A 43 -5.53 1.27 -21.60
N ASN A 44 -6.60 0.69 -21.04
CA ASN A 44 -7.98 1.12 -21.26
C ASN A 44 -8.60 1.75 -20.00
N GLY A 45 -7.79 2.00 -18.97
CA GLY A 45 -8.27 2.46 -17.68
C GLY A 45 -8.52 3.95 -17.64
N THR A 46 -9.46 4.36 -16.80
CA THR A 46 -9.79 5.78 -16.62
C THR A 46 -9.75 6.17 -15.14
N ILE A 47 -9.54 7.46 -14.88
CA ILE A 47 -9.63 8.03 -13.53
C ILE A 47 -11.03 7.83 -12.95
N GLU A 48 -12.06 8.07 -13.75
CA GLU A 48 -13.46 7.85 -13.35
C GLU A 48 -13.72 6.40 -12.92
N GLY A 49 -13.20 5.43 -13.66
CA GLY A 49 -13.32 4.02 -13.29
C GLY A 49 -12.64 3.69 -11.96
N VAL A 50 -11.49 4.29 -11.67
CA VAL A 50 -10.81 4.15 -10.37
C VAL A 50 -11.58 4.82 -9.24
N LEU A 51 -12.18 5.99 -9.47
CA LEU A 51 -13.04 6.66 -8.50
C LEU A 51 -14.30 5.85 -8.18
N ASN A 52 -14.92 5.26 -9.20
CA ASN A 52 -16.07 4.37 -9.03
C ASN A 52 -15.71 3.12 -8.24
N ALA A 53 -14.61 2.45 -8.59
CA ALA A 53 -14.11 1.29 -7.84
C ALA A 53 -13.79 1.64 -6.37
N SER A 54 -13.23 2.84 -6.12
CA SER A 54 -12.93 3.32 -4.77
C SER A 54 -14.19 3.59 -3.95
N SER A 55 -15.23 4.12 -4.58
CA SER A 55 -16.54 4.32 -3.92
C SER A 55 -17.19 2.99 -3.52
N LEU A 56 -17.11 1.97 -4.40
CA LEU A 56 -17.57 0.61 -4.09
C LEU A 56 -16.77 -0.02 -2.94
N HIS A 57 -15.44 0.16 -2.95
CA HIS A 57 -14.56 -0.30 -1.90
C HIS A 57 -14.87 0.36 -0.55
N GLU A 58 -15.17 1.66 -0.52
CA GLU A 58 -15.59 2.33 0.70
C GLU A 58 -16.94 1.82 1.20
N ALA A 59 -17.92 1.70 0.29
CA ALA A 59 -19.25 1.18 0.60
C ALA A 59 -19.19 -0.24 1.17
N PHE A 60 -18.26 -1.07 0.68
CA PHE A 60 -18.03 -2.41 1.22
C PHE A 60 -17.72 -2.41 2.72
N TYR A 61 -16.93 -1.45 3.22
CA TYR A 61 -16.70 -1.31 4.66
C TYR A 61 -17.91 -0.69 5.39
N LYS A 62 -18.45 0.41 4.86
CA LYS A 62 -19.54 1.16 5.50
C LYS A 62 -20.80 0.31 5.68
N ASN A 63 -21.16 -0.50 4.68
CA ASN A 63 -22.31 -1.41 4.75
C ASN A 63 -22.17 -2.51 5.80
N ARG A 64 -20.98 -2.66 6.42
CA ARG A 64 -20.68 -3.61 7.49
C ARG A 64 -20.48 -2.90 8.83
N GLY A 65 -20.81 -1.62 8.93
CA GLY A 65 -20.70 -0.83 10.15
C GLY A 65 -19.31 -0.27 10.45
N TYR A 66 -18.37 -0.36 9.50
CA TYR A 66 -17.01 0.16 9.69
C TYR A 66 -16.88 1.57 9.12
N LYS A 67 -16.29 2.48 9.90
CA LYS A 67 -15.99 3.86 9.50
C LYS A 67 -14.63 3.95 8.80
N VAL A 68 -14.45 3.16 7.75
CA VAL A 68 -13.23 3.17 6.93
C VAL A 68 -13.38 4.17 5.81
N GLU A 69 -12.34 4.98 5.60
CA GLU A 69 -12.24 5.93 4.48
C GLU A 69 -11.40 5.30 3.38
N VAL A 70 -11.84 5.43 2.12
CA VAL A 70 -11.06 4.99 0.95
C VAL A 70 -10.75 6.22 0.10
N VAL A 71 -9.48 6.62 0.09
CA VAL A 71 -9.02 7.87 -0.53
C VAL A 71 -8.13 7.55 -1.74
N PRO A 72 -8.70 7.57 -2.96
CA PRO A 72 -7.91 7.53 -4.18
C PRO A 72 -7.21 8.86 -4.43
N SER A 73 -6.08 8.82 -5.14
CA SER A 73 -5.24 9.97 -5.44
C SER A 73 -4.47 9.74 -6.74
N ILE A 74 -4.18 10.83 -7.44
CA ILE A 74 -3.32 10.85 -8.62
C ILE A 74 -1.97 11.43 -8.21
N GLN A 75 -0.90 10.79 -8.65
CA GLN A 75 0.47 11.23 -8.46
C GLN A 75 1.00 11.75 -9.80
N TYR A 76 1.55 12.96 -9.76
CA TYR A 76 2.26 13.59 -10.86
C TYR A 76 3.73 13.74 -10.46
N LEU A 77 4.63 13.61 -11.43
CA LEU A 77 6.02 14.00 -11.21
C LEU A 77 6.08 15.52 -11.09
N ARG A 78 7.11 16.04 -10.43
CA ARG A 78 7.40 17.48 -10.38
C ARG A 78 8.73 17.75 -11.04
N ASN A 79 8.85 18.89 -11.71
CA ASN A 79 10.15 19.39 -12.18
C ASN A 79 10.95 20.00 -11.00
N GLU A 80 12.16 20.50 -11.29
CA GLU A 80 13.04 21.10 -10.28
C GLU A 80 12.42 22.33 -9.59
N ASP A 81 11.53 23.05 -10.27
CA ASP A 81 10.79 24.20 -9.74
C ASP A 81 9.53 23.80 -8.95
N GLY A 82 9.25 22.49 -8.81
CA GLY A 82 8.09 21.96 -8.10
C GLY A 82 6.77 21.98 -8.88
N VAL A 83 6.78 22.34 -10.16
CA VAL A 83 5.61 22.34 -11.05
C VAL A 83 5.27 20.89 -11.44
N PRO A 84 4.00 20.45 -11.29
CA PRO A 84 3.60 19.09 -11.65
C PRO A 84 3.60 18.87 -13.17
N SER A 85 3.89 17.64 -13.59
CA SER A 85 3.72 17.20 -14.97
C SER A 85 2.24 17.09 -15.33
N GLU A 86 1.89 17.31 -16.60
CA GLU A 86 0.54 17.09 -17.13
C GLU A 86 0.17 15.60 -17.18
N GLU A 87 1.17 14.73 -17.36
CA GLU A 87 0.95 13.29 -17.44
C GLU A 87 0.82 12.66 -16.04
N VAL A 88 -0.17 11.78 -15.91
CA VAL A 88 -0.34 10.94 -14.73
C VAL A 88 0.86 10.00 -14.60
N PHE A 89 1.58 10.12 -13.48
CA PHE A 89 2.68 9.20 -13.19
C PHE A 89 2.16 7.91 -12.57
N ARG A 90 1.37 8.01 -11.49
CA ARG A 90 0.80 6.87 -10.76
C ARG A 90 -0.54 7.21 -10.13
N LEU A 91 -1.23 6.18 -9.69
CA LEU A 91 -2.39 6.27 -8.84
C LEU A 91 -2.04 5.71 -7.46
N SER A 92 -2.74 6.18 -6.44
CA SER A 92 -2.71 5.55 -5.14
C SER A 92 -4.07 5.51 -4.47
N THR A 93 -4.31 4.49 -3.67
CA THR A 93 -5.51 4.38 -2.83
C THR A 93 -5.09 4.11 -1.39
N HIS A 94 -5.57 4.93 -0.46
CA HIS A 94 -5.46 4.70 0.97
C HIS A 94 -6.76 4.12 1.50
N VAL A 95 -6.69 3.04 2.27
CA VAL A 95 -7.81 2.48 3.02
C VAL A 95 -7.53 2.71 4.49
N ILE A 96 -8.16 3.72 5.08
CA ILE A 96 -7.81 4.29 6.37
C ILE A 96 -8.82 3.83 7.40
N PHE A 97 -8.35 3.09 8.40
CA PHE A 97 -9.16 2.73 9.56
C PHE A 97 -9.10 3.85 10.61
N PRO A 98 -10.16 4.04 11.40
CA PRO A 98 -10.19 5.11 12.39
C PRO A 98 -9.18 4.89 13.53
N ASP A 99 -8.90 3.63 13.86
CA ASP A 99 -8.00 3.21 14.94
C ASP A 99 -7.57 1.73 14.78
N SER A 100 -6.57 1.33 15.56
CA SER A 100 -5.99 -0.02 15.57
C SER A 100 -6.95 -1.10 16.05
N GLU A 101 -7.90 -0.77 16.93
CA GLU A 101 -8.90 -1.71 17.43
C GLU A 101 -9.88 -2.08 16.30
N THR A 102 -10.43 -1.08 15.62
CA THR A 102 -11.33 -1.23 14.47
C THR A 102 -10.67 -2.02 13.35
N ALA A 103 -9.41 -1.71 13.02
CA ALA A 103 -8.64 -2.47 12.03
C ALA A 103 -8.43 -3.93 12.43
N SER A 104 -8.23 -4.20 13.72
CA SER A 104 -8.06 -5.56 14.23
C SER A 104 -9.37 -6.34 14.24
N ASN A 105 -10.47 -5.72 14.67
CA ASN A 105 -11.81 -6.29 14.62
C ASN A 105 -12.22 -6.63 13.18
N TRP A 106 -11.93 -5.75 12.22
CA TRP A 106 -12.16 -6.03 10.79
C TRP A 106 -11.39 -7.25 10.28
N ARG A 107 -10.14 -7.43 10.72
CA ARG A 107 -9.31 -8.57 10.31
C ARG A 107 -9.76 -9.88 10.96
N ALA A 108 -10.21 -9.81 12.22
CA ALA A 108 -10.62 -10.98 12.98
C ALA A 108 -12.02 -11.49 12.62
N ARG A 109 -12.89 -10.65 12.04
CA ARG A 109 -14.26 -11.05 11.71
C ARG A 109 -14.31 -12.19 10.70
N GLU A 110 -15.31 -13.05 10.84
CA GLU A 110 -15.63 -14.05 9.82
C GLU A 110 -16.14 -13.40 8.52
N ARG A 111 -15.78 -14.00 7.38
CA ARG A 111 -16.16 -13.52 6.05
C ARG A 111 -17.26 -14.40 5.48
N THR A 112 -18.40 -13.79 5.19
CA THR A 112 -19.51 -14.46 4.51
C THR A 112 -19.21 -14.65 3.02
N GLN A 113 -19.97 -15.50 2.34
CA GLN A 113 -19.86 -15.62 0.88
C GLN A 113 -20.22 -14.29 0.18
N LYS A 114 -21.18 -13.53 0.71
CA LYS A 114 -21.51 -12.19 0.24
C LYS A 114 -20.31 -11.25 0.32
N ASP A 115 -19.51 -11.35 1.38
CA ASP A 115 -18.29 -10.54 1.52
C ASP A 115 -17.26 -10.83 0.44
N LYS A 116 -17.06 -12.11 0.13
CA LYS A 116 -16.13 -12.53 -0.92
C LYS A 116 -16.58 -12.01 -2.28
N ASN A 117 -17.87 -12.19 -2.60
CA ASN A 117 -18.43 -11.75 -3.87
C ASN A 117 -18.35 -10.22 -4.05
N GLU A 118 -18.70 -9.45 -3.02
CA GLU A 118 -18.60 -7.98 -3.08
C GLU A 118 -17.15 -7.51 -3.13
N TYR A 119 -16.24 -8.18 -2.42
CA TYR A 119 -14.81 -7.93 -2.50
C TYR A 119 -14.28 -8.13 -3.93
N ASP A 120 -14.54 -9.31 -4.49
CA ASP A 120 -14.11 -9.66 -5.84
C ASP A 120 -14.70 -8.69 -6.88
N PHE A 121 -15.94 -8.26 -6.68
CA PHE A 121 -16.60 -7.29 -7.55
C PHE A 121 -15.84 -5.96 -7.61
N TYR A 122 -15.62 -5.28 -6.48
CA TYR A 122 -14.94 -3.98 -6.52
C TYR A 122 -13.46 -4.11 -6.91
N VAL A 123 -12.80 -5.22 -6.57
CA VAL A 123 -11.43 -5.50 -7.01
C VAL A 123 -11.37 -5.67 -8.52
N ASN A 124 -12.34 -6.34 -9.12
CA ASN A 124 -12.43 -6.46 -10.58
C ASN A 124 -12.69 -5.10 -11.24
N GLU A 125 -13.47 -4.21 -10.64
CA GLU A 125 -13.62 -2.84 -11.14
C GLU A 125 -12.31 -2.05 -11.09
N TYR A 126 -11.50 -2.23 -10.04
CA TYR A 126 -10.14 -1.69 -10.02
C TYR A 126 -9.29 -2.27 -11.14
N ASN A 127 -9.28 -3.60 -11.32
CA ASN A 127 -8.42 -4.29 -12.28
C ASN A 127 -8.74 -3.96 -13.74
N LYS A 128 -9.97 -3.56 -14.05
CA LYS A 128 -10.32 -3.02 -15.37
C LYS A 128 -9.58 -1.71 -15.66
N ASN A 129 -9.34 -0.90 -14.63
CA ASN A 129 -8.87 0.47 -14.77
C ASN A 129 -7.42 0.70 -14.33
N SER A 130 -6.91 -0.13 -13.44
CA SER A 130 -5.61 0.06 -12.82
C SER A 130 -5.00 -1.28 -12.41
N GLU A 131 -3.67 -1.32 -12.36
CA GLU A 131 -2.91 -2.48 -11.92
C GLU A 131 -2.07 -2.07 -10.71
N VAL A 132 -2.32 -2.72 -9.57
CA VAL A 132 -1.53 -2.50 -8.35
C VAL A 132 -0.09 -2.98 -8.58
N THR A 133 0.87 -2.06 -8.42
CA THR A 133 2.30 -2.30 -8.57
C THR A 133 3.01 -2.44 -7.23
N THR A 134 2.44 -1.87 -6.17
CA THR A 134 2.98 -2.01 -4.83
C THR A 134 1.89 -1.85 -3.78
N SER A 135 2.08 -2.48 -2.63
CA SER A 135 1.23 -2.29 -1.45
C SER A 135 2.09 -2.08 -0.21
N ARG A 136 1.62 -1.25 0.71
CA ARG A 136 2.26 -0.98 1.99
C ARG A 136 1.18 -0.91 3.07
N PHE A 137 1.60 -1.18 4.30
CA PHE A 137 0.83 -0.82 5.48
C PHE A 137 1.43 0.47 6.05
N LEU A 138 0.57 1.43 6.37
CA LEU A 138 0.96 2.74 6.89
C LEU A 138 0.37 2.93 8.28
N CYS A 139 1.10 3.69 9.10
CA CYS A 139 0.53 4.38 10.25
C CYS A 139 0.48 5.87 9.91
N ILE A 140 -0.72 6.40 9.69
CA ILE A 140 -0.91 7.83 9.39
C ILE A 140 -0.84 8.58 10.71
N LEU A 141 0.26 9.32 10.90
CA LEU A 141 0.50 10.16 12.07
C LEU A 141 -0.26 11.47 11.87
N ASN A 142 -1.00 11.91 12.91
CA ASN A 142 -1.75 13.17 12.91
C ASN A 142 -0.86 14.33 13.38
#